data_AF-A0A2E6LMB6-F1
#
_entry.id   AF-A0A2E6LMB6-F1
#
_cell.length_a   1.000
_cell.length_b   1.000
_cell.length_c   1.000
_cell.angle_alpha   90.00
_cell.angle_beta   90.00
_cell.angle_gamma   90.00
#
_symmetry.space_group_name_H-M   'P 1'
#
loop_
_entity.id
_entity.type
_entity.pdbx_description
1 polymer ?
#
loop_
_entity_poly.entity_id
_entity_poly.type
_entity_poly.pdbx_seq_one_letter_code
_entity_poly.pdbx_strand_id
1 'polypeptide(L)'
;MFLNAWRASPGRAFLLGYLFGLGLFGFGVAWVHVSMLRYGSGGALASFAATGGLIALLAAFPGLALFVARSLRPQSAPWALWAAMPAAWVALEWVRTWIFTGFPWLPIGYSQTDSPLAVGLAPVAGVLGLSASAALLAAALVWCADAADWRRGGATAVAVVALGAAIHFGLARDWTQPAGAPLEVALVQGNFDQAEKWRPENRSKTLSRYAALSEPFWQADLIVWPETALPQPYDSLPAGYADRLAKRVHETDTALILGAPTRRDGRMFNSAIAVGEDTAYHKRHLVPFGEYVPLRGLFGNLLDVLGAPESDFTSGSKSTLLPVAGYRGGIAICCEIITCCGRPIPV
;
A
#
# COMPACT_ATOMS: atom_id res chain seq x y z
N MET A 1 0.68 20.55 16.13
CA MET A 1 2.02 20.55 15.48
C MET A 1 2.26 21.79 14.62
N PHE A 2 1.45 22.04 13.57
CA PHE A 2 1.63 23.19 12.67
C PHE A 2 1.73 24.55 13.40
N LEU A 3 0.86 24.83 14.39
CA LEU A 3 0.93 26.06 15.19
C LEU A 3 2.30 26.29 15.87
N ASN A 4 2.88 25.23 16.45
CA ASN A 4 4.16 25.34 17.13
C ASN A 4 5.33 25.43 16.14
N ALA A 5 5.27 24.68 15.04
CA ALA A 5 6.28 24.72 13.99
C ALA A 5 6.29 26.07 13.25
N TRP A 6 5.12 26.67 13.07
CA TRP A 6 4.92 27.99 12.48
C TRP A 6 5.79 29.08 13.12
N ARG A 7 5.84 29.09 14.45
CA ARG A 7 6.58 30.09 15.24
C ARG A 7 8.01 29.65 15.60
N ALA A 8 8.43 28.46 15.17
CA ALA A 8 9.72 27.90 15.53
C ALA A 8 10.82 28.23 14.50
N SER A 9 12.08 28.16 14.96
CA SER A 9 13.24 28.07 14.07
C SER A 9 13.20 26.75 13.28
N PRO A 10 13.87 26.66 12.11
CA PRO A 10 13.86 25.44 11.30
C PRO A 10 14.28 24.18 12.07
N GLY A 11 15.34 24.24 12.88
CA GLY A 11 15.77 23.10 13.70
C GLY A 11 14.75 22.67 14.75
N ARG A 12 14.05 23.62 15.39
CA ARG A 12 12.96 23.29 16.32
C ARG A 12 11.73 22.77 15.59
N ALA A 13 11.43 23.25 14.39
CA ALA A 13 10.35 22.73 13.55
C ALA A 13 10.63 21.29 13.11
N PHE A 14 11.89 20.97 12.75
CA PHE A 14 12.33 19.60 12.51
C PHE A 14 12.06 18.71 13.72
N LEU A 15 12.52 19.12 14.91
CA LEU A 15 12.34 18.33 16.13
C LEU A 15 10.86 18.10 16.45
N LEU A 16 10.01 19.12 16.30
CA LEU A 16 8.56 18.99 16.50
C LEU A 16 7.94 17.98 15.53
N GLY A 17 8.31 18.03 14.26
CA GLY A 17 7.84 17.07 13.26
C GLY A 17 8.38 15.67 13.52
N TYR A 18 9.64 15.55 13.93
CA TYR A 18 10.29 14.28 14.26
C TYR A 18 9.62 13.61 15.47
N LEU A 19 9.39 14.34 16.57
CA LEU A 19 8.69 13.82 17.74
C LEU A 19 7.25 13.42 17.42
N PHE A 20 6.55 14.21 16.59
CA PHE A 20 5.23 13.83 16.09
C PHE A 20 5.28 12.54 15.26
N GLY A 21 6.26 12.43 14.37
CA GLY A 21 6.51 11.24 13.55
C GLY A 21 6.82 10.00 14.39
N LEU A 22 7.62 10.14 15.46
CA LEU A 22 7.90 9.04 16.38
C LEU A 22 6.61 8.54 17.05
N GLY A 23 5.69 9.44 17.43
CA GLY A 23 4.37 9.05 17.91
C GLY A 23 3.53 8.35 16.83
N LEU A 24 3.36 9.01 15.68
CA LEU A 24 2.53 8.51 14.58
C LEU A 24 2.97 7.12 14.09
N PHE A 25 4.25 6.97 13.75
CA PHE A 25 4.79 5.71 13.26
C PHE A 25 5.05 4.72 14.39
N GLY A 26 5.38 5.20 15.59
CA GLY A 26 5.51 4.36 16.77
C GLY A 26 4.24 3.57 17.05
N PHE A 27 3.08 4.21 17.04
CA PHE A 27 1.82 3.49 17.21
C PHE A 27 1.33 2.81 15.92
N GLY A 28 1.43 3.48 14.77
CA GLY A 28 0.84 2.99 13.52
C GLY A 28 1.66 1.95 12.75
N VAL A 29 2.93 1.73 13.11
CA VAL A 29 3.85 0.77 12.46
C VAL A 29 4.44 -0.23 13.47
N ALA A 30 4.12 -0.13 14.77
CA ALA A 30 4.61 -1.09 15.78
C ALA A 30 4.28 -2.56 15.47
N TRP A 31 3.21 -2.84 14.71
CA TRP A 31 2.85 -4.19 14.31
C TRP A 31 3.95 -4.90 13.49
N VAL A 32 4.85 -4.16 12.82
CA VAL A 32 6.00 -4.73 12.09
C VAL A 32 6.90 -5.54 13.02
N HIS A 33 7.02 -5.13 14.29
CA HIS A 33 7.75 -5.89 15.30
C HIS A 33 7.21 -7.31 15.45
N VAL A 34 5.88 -7.49 15.41
CA VAL A 34 5.25 -8.81 15.54
C VAL A 34 5.58 -9.68 14.34
N SER A 35 5.53 -9.12 13.14
CA SER A 35 5.91 -9.83 11.91
C SER A 35 7.37 -10.29 11.96
N MET A 36 8.29 -9.40 12.33
CA MET A 36 9.71 -9.73 12.43
C MET A 36 10.03 -10.69 13.57
N LEU A 37 9.34 -10.58 14.71
CA LEU A 37 9.56 -11.45 15.87
C LEU A 37 9.09 -12.88 15.61
N ARG A 38 7.94 -13.05 14.93
CA ARG A 38 7.34 -14.37 14.69
C ARG A 38 7.92 -15.07 13.47
N TYR A 39 8.28 -14.32 12.43
CA TYR A 39 8.67 -14.88 11.14
C TYR A 39 10.10 -14.54 10.71
N GLY A 40 10.80 -13.66 11.44
CA GLY A 40 12.23 -13.40 11.24
C GLY A 40 13.11 -14.30 12.10
N SER A 41 14.39 -14.41 11.73
CA SER A 41 15.38 -15.28 12.39
C SER A 41 16.18 -14.57 13.51
N GLY A 42 16.14 -13.24 13.58
CA GLY A 42 17.01 -12.44 14.46
C GLY A 42 16.56 -12.30 15.92
N GLY A 43 15.40 -12.85 16.28
CA GLY A 43 14.85 -12.75 17.63
C GLY A 43 14.38 -11.35 18.04
N ALA A 44 14.07 -11.19 19.32
CA ALA A 44 13.41 -9.98 19.84
C ALA A 44 14.25 -8.71 19.69
N LEU A 45 15.54 -8.75 20.01
CA LEU A 45 16.41 -7.57 19.95
C LEU A 45 16.54 -7.05 18.51
N ALA A 46 16.79 -7.94 17.54
CA ALA A 46 16.88 -7.55 16.14
C ALA A 46 15.55 -6.99 15.62
N SER A 47 14.42 -7.61 15.99
CA SER A 47 13.09 -7.13 15.62
C SER A 47 12.81 -5.72 16.18
N PHE A 48 13.12 -5.47 17.46
CA PHE A 48 12.99 -4.14 18.07
C PHE A 48 13.91 -3.11 17.41
N ALA A 49 15.17 -3.46 17.16
CA ALA A 49 16.12 -2.56 16.53
C ALA A 49 15.70 -2.19 15.10
N ALA A 50 15.28 -3.17 14.30
CA ALA A 50 14.81 -2.95 12.93
C ALA A 50 13.52 -2.12 12.89
N THR A 51 12.53 -2.45 13.73
CA THR A 51 11.27 -1.70 13.79
C THR A 51 11.49 -0.28 14.32
N GLY A 52 12.32 -0.12 15.36
CA GLY A 52 12.71 1.19 15.89
C GLY A 52 13.47 2.04 14.88
N GLY A 53 14.38 1.43 14.12
CA GLY A 53 15.09 2.06 13.01
C GLY A 53 14.15 2.53 11.91
N LEU A 54 13.18 1.69 11.51
CA LEU A 54 12.14 2.07 10.56
C LEU A 54 11.30 3.24 11.07
N ILE A 55 10.85 3.21 12.32
CA ILE A 55 10.08 4.30 12.93
C ILE A 55 10.89 5.61 12.96
N ALA A 56 12.15 5.55 13.36
CA ALA A 56 13.05 6.71 13.37
C ALA A 56 13.24 7.29 11.95
N LEU A 57 13.45 6.43 10.95
CA LEU A 57 13.55 6.83 9.55
C LEU A 57 12.26 7.50 9.06
N LEU A 58 11.10 6.90 9.32
CA LEU A 58 9.81 7.45 8.90
C LEU A 58 9.49 8.77 9.60
N ALA A 59 9.85 8.90 10.88
CA ALA A 59 9.67 10.12 11.65
C ALA A 59 10.46 11.30 11.09
N ALA A 60 11.56 11.05 10.37
CA ALA A 60 12.31 12.09 9.68
C ALA A 60 11.47 12.78 8.58
N PHE A 61 10.49 12.13 7.95
CA PHE A 61 9.70 12.75 6.87
C PHE A 61 8.83 13.92 7.36
N PRO A 62 7.98 13.79 8.41
CA PRO A 62 7.31 14.93 9.02
C PRO A 62 8.29 16.00 9.53
N GLY A 63 9.43 15.59 10.12
CA GLY A 63 10.48 16.52 10.56
C GLY A 63 11.04 17.36 9.40
N LEU A 64 11.42 16.70 8.31
CA LEU A 64 11.93 17.34 7.09
C LEU A 64 10.88 18.21 6.42
N ALA A 65 9.62 17.79 6.38
CA ALA A 65 8.53 18.59 5.81
C ALA A 65 8.41 19.95 6.54
N LEU A 66 8.40 19.93 7.88
CA LEU A 66 8.35 21.16 8.66
C LEU A 66 9.65 21.96 8.60
N PHE A 67 10.81 21.29 8.57
CA PHE A 67 12.10 21.94 8.37
C PHE A 67 12.13 22.71 7.05
N VAL A 68 11.77 22.06 5.94
CA VAL A 68 11.74 22.68 4.61
C VAL A 68 10.76 23.85 4.60
N ALA A 69 9.53 23.65 5.08
CA ALA A 69 8.52 24.71 5.14
C ALA A 69 9.00 25.94 5.94
N ARG A 70 9.79 25.74 7.00
CA ARG A 70 10.34 26.82 7.83
C ARG A 70 11.64 27.43 7.31
N SER A 71 12.50 26.64 6.67
CA SER A 71 13.73 27.11 6.04
C SER A 71 13.45 28.00 4.84
N LEU A 72 12.33 27.77 4.14
CA LEU A 72 11.95 28.59 3.01
C LEU A 72 11.70 30.06 3.38
N ARG A 73 11.25 30.40 4.61
CA ARG A 73 11.35 31.76 5.18
C ARG A 73 11.25 31.85 6.71
N PRO A 74 12.05 32.73 7.36
CA PRO A 74 12.16 32.80 8.82
C PRO A 74 11.02 33.54 9.57
N GLN A 75 10.13 34.30 8.92
CA GLN A 75 9.11 35.12 9.63
C GLN A 75 7.68 34.92 9.10
N SER A 76 6.70 35.16 9.98
CA SER A 76 5.24 34.96 10.01
C SER A 76 4.39 35.29 8.77
N ALA A 77 4.92 35.12 7.56
CA ALA A 77 4.27 35.49 6.32
C ALA A 77 3.19 34.46 5.94
N PRO A 78 1.90 34.83 5.81
CA PRO A 78 0.76 33.89 5.72
C PRO A 78 0.95 32.73 4.73
N TRP A 79 1.63 32.97 3.61
CA TRP A 79 1.93 31.94 2.60
C TRP A 79 2.77 30.76 3.13
N ALA A 80 3.63 30.96 4.14
CA ALA A 80 4.40 29.86 4.69
C ALA A 80 3.51 28.87 5.47
N LEU A 81 2.35 29.33 5.99
CA LEU A 81 1.36 28.47 6.63
C LEU A 81 0.40 27.86 5.59
N TRP A 82 -0.12 28.71 4.71
CA TRP A 82 -1.16 28.32 3.74
C TRP A 82 -0.64 27.55 2.52
N ALA A 83 0.63 27.71 2.15
CA ALA A 83 1.22 27.05 0.99
C ALA A 83 2.42 26.17 1.37
N ALA A 84 3.43 26.71 2.06
CA ALA A 84 4.67 25.97 2.29
C ALA A 84 4.46 24.72 3.17
N MET A 85 3.67 24.81 4.24
CA MET A 85 3.39 23.67 5.12
C MET A 85 2.62 22.54 4.39
N PRO A 86 1.46 22.77 3.73
CA PRO A 86 0.80 21.73 2.95
C PRO A 86 1.65 21.18 1.81
N ALA A 87 2.34 22.05 1.04
CA ALA A 87 3.15 21.62 -0.08
C ALA A 87 4.34 20.76 0.36
N ALA A 88 5.06 21.16 1.41
CA ALA A 88 6.15 20.37 1.95
C ALA A 88 5.66 19.05 2.54
N TRP A 89 4.50 19.04 3.22
CA TRP A 89 3.92 17.81 3.76
C TRP A 89 3.64 16.79 2.65
N VAL A 90 2.92 17.21 1.61
CA VAL A 90 2.56 16.34 0.49
C VAL A 90 3.77 15.94 -0.33
N ALA A 91 4.73 16.85 -0.55
CA ALA A 91 5.98 16.52 -1.24
C ALA A 91 6.75 15.43 -0.51
N LEU A 92 6.84 15.50 0.83
CA LEU A 92 7.54 14.47 1.62
C LEU A 92 6.74 13.17 1.73
N GLU A 93 5.40 13.22 1.77
CA GLU A 93 4.58 12.01 1.62
C GLU A 93 4.78 11.35 0.24
N TRP A 94 4.86 12.16 -0.83
CA TRP A 94 5.15 11.67 -2.17
C TRP A 94 6.55 11.06 -2.27
N VAL A 95 7.60 11.73 -1.76
CA VAL A 95 8.96 11.17 -1.73
C VAL A 95 8.99 9.83 -1.00
N ARG A 96 8.24 9.72 0.10
CA ARG A 96 8.13 8.48 0.88
C ARG A 96 7.49 7.32 0.14
N THR A 97 6.75 7.56 -0.96
CA THR A 97 6.15 6.46 -1.74
C THR A 97 7.16 5.71 -2.60
N TRP A 98 8.35 6.27 -2.86
CA TRP A 98 9.34 5.67 -3.77
C TRP A 98 10.78 5.64 -3.25
N ILE A 99 11.17 6.55 -2.34
CA ILE A 99 12.52 6.57 -1.79
C ILE A 99 12.82 5.28 -1.01
N PHE A 100 14.02 4.73 -1.15
CA PHE A 100 14.41 3.45 -0.53
C PHE A 100 13.41 2.33 -0.78
N THR A 101 12.90 2.24 -2.00
CA THR A 101 11.82 1.35 -2.47
C THR A 101 10.42 1.85 -2.18
N GLY A 102 10.21 2.65 -1.14
CA GLY A 102 8.92 3.25 -0.78
C GLY A 102 8.27 2.57 0.42
N PHE A 103 7.72 3.36 1.34
CA PHE A 103 6.89 2.88 2.45
C PHE A 103 5.73 3.86 2.70
N PRO A 104 4.70 3.88 1.83
CA PRO A 104 3.61 4.84 1.87
C PRO A 104 2.55 4.50 2.95
N TRP A 105 2.97 4.12 4.15
CA TRP A 105 2.05 3.78 5.26
C TRP A 105 1.57 5.05 5.99
N LEU A 106 0.30 5.11 6.41
CA LEU A 106 -0.26 6.27 7.14
C LEU A 106 -0.11 7.64 6.43
N PRO A 107 -0.30 7.79 5.10
CA PRO A 107 -0.49 9.11 4.53
C PRO A 107 -1.79 9.68 5.11
N ILE A 108 -1.78 10.96 5.47
CA ILE A 108 -2.93 11.55 6.19
C ILE A 108 -4.19 11.57 5.31
N GLY A 109 -4.05 11.51 3.98
CA GLY A 109 -5.16 11.41 3.04
C GLY A 109 -6.09 10.22 3.27
N TYR A 110 -5.58 9.05 3.69
CA TYR A 110 -6.46 7.89 3.97
C TYR A 110 -7.36 8.09 5.20
N SER A 111 -7.05 9.05 6.09
CA SER A 111 -7.97 9.43 7.18
C SER A 111 -9.27 10.05 6.67
N GLN A 112 -9.33 10.42 5.39
CA GLN A 112 -10.47 11.06 4.74
C GLN A 112 -11.34 10.09 3.94
N THR A 113 -11.05 8.78 3.96
CA THR A 113 -11.74 7.78 3.13
C THR A 113 -13.26 7.82 3.27
N ASP A 114 -13.76 7.98 4.50
CA ASP A 114 -15.20 8.04 4.79
C ASP A 114 -15.75 9.48 4.86
N SER A 115 -14.97 10.47 4.41
CA SER A 115 -15.38 11.88 4.43
C SER A 115 -15.78 12.36 3.02
N PRO A 116 -16.57 13.45 2.91
CA PRO A 116 -16.91 14.04 1.62
C PRO A 116 -15.69 14.43 0.76
N LEU A 117 -14.53 14.65 1.40
CA LEU A 117 -13.29 14.92 0.68
C LEU A 117 -12.87 13.75 -0.21
N ALA A 118 -12.99 12.50 0.26
CA ALA A 118 -12.63 11.34 -0.55
C ALA A 118 -13.51 11.25 -1.80
N VAL A 119 -14.83 11.30 -1.63
CA VAL A 119 -15.76 11.19 -2.77
C VAL A 119 -15.58 12.33 -3.77
N GLY A 120 -15.39 13.56 -3.28
CA GLY A 120 -15.26 14.74 -4.15
C GLY A 120 -13.89 14.90 -4.83
N LEU A 121 -12.80 14.46 -4.19
CA LEU A 121 -11.44 14.79 -4.64
C LEU A 121 -10.56 13.58 -4.96
N ALA A 122 -10.79 12.41 -4.34
CA ALA A 122 -9.94 11.24 -4.58
C ALA A 122 -9.90 10.81 -6.07
N PRO A 123 -11.01 10.83 -6.83
CA PRO A 123 -11.00 10.47 -8.25
C PRO A 123 -10.10 11.37 -9.13
N VAL A 124 -9.86 12.63 -8.71
CA VAL A 124 -9.09 13.62 -9.47
C VAL A 124 -7.66 13.73 -8.97
N ALA A 125 -7.50 13.87 -7.66
CA ALA A 125 -6.24 14.26 -7.03
C ALA A 125 -5.59 13.11 -6.23
N GLY A 126 -6.27 11.96 -6.14
CA GLY A 126 -5.80 10.80 -5.39
C GLY A 126 -5.56 11.08 -3.90
N VAL A 127 -4.89 10.14 -3.24
CA VAL A 127 -4.61 10.23 -1.80
C VAL A 127 -3.74 11.45 -1.44
N LEU A 128 -2.82 11.86 -2.32
CA LEU A 128 -1.96 13.02 -2.07
C LEU A 128 -2.75 14.34 -2.12
N GLY A 129 -3.79 14.44 -2.96
CA GLY A 129 -4.72 15.57 -2.94
C GLY A 129 -5.56 15.63 -1.66
N LEU A 130 -5.95 14.47 -1.14
CA LEU A 130 -6.61 14.39 0.17
C LEU A 130 -5.65 14.83 1.29
N SER A 131 -4.39 14.41 1.24
CA SER A 131 -3.37 14.88 2.18
C SER A 131 -3.15 16.40 2.09
N ALA A 132 -3.13 16.97 0.88
CA ALA A 132 -3.05 18.41 0.69
C ALA A 132 -4.23 19.13 1.35
N SER A 133 -5.44 18.61 1.15
CA SER A 133 -6.67 19.17 1.70
C SER A 133 -6.68 19.13 3.22
N ALA A 134 -6.28 18.00 3.83
CA ALA A 134 -6.17 17.86 5.27
C ALA A 134 -5.11 18.83 5.86
N ALA A 135 -3.95 18.96 5.20
CA ALA A 135 -2.91 19.89 5.63
C ALA A 135 -3.34 21.36 5.47
N LEU A 136 -4.11 21.70 4.42
CA LEU A 136 -4.70 23.02 4.22
C LEU A 136 -5.73 23.36 5.30
N LEU A 137 -6.60 22.41 5.67
CA LEU A 137 -7.54 22.60 6.77
C LEU A 137 -6.82 22.79 8.11
N ALA A 138 -5.74 22.03 8.36
CA ALA A 138 -4.91 22.25 9.54
C ALA A 138 -4.27 23.65 9.54
N ALA A 139 -3.77 24.13 8.39
CA ALA A 139 -3.26 25.48 8.23
C ALA A 139 -4.34 26.55 8.50
N ALA A 140 -5.57 26.34 8.01
CA ALA A 140 -6.71 27.21 8.26
C ALA A 140 -7.07 27.33 9.75
N LEU A 141 -7.11 26.20 10.45
CA LEU A 141 -7.36 26.17 11.89
C LEU A 141 -6.29 26.92 12.67
N VAL A 142 -5.01 26.74 12.30
CA VAL A 142 -3.89 27.48 12.91
C VAL A 142 -4.01 28.97 12.64
N TRP A 143 -4.36 29.37 11.41
CA TRP A 143 -4.49 30.77 11.02
C TRP A 143 -5.56 31.51 11.84
N CYS A 144 -6.72 30.87 12.06
CA CYS A 144 -7.80 31.40 12.89
C CYS A 144 -7.45 31.41 14.39
N ALA A 145 -6.75 30.38 14.88
CA ALA A 145 -6.38 30.28 16.29
C ALA A 145 -5.24 31.24 16.69
N ASP A 146 -4.38 31.65 15.74
CA ASP A 146 -3.21 32.49 15.99
C ASP A 146 -3.58 33.93 16.40
N ALA A 147 -4.63 34.51 15.83
CA ALA A 147 -5.20 35.79 16.23
C ALA A 147 -6.65 35.94 15.76
N ALA A 148 -7.52 36.45 16.63
CA ALA A 148 -8.90 36.79 16.29
C ALA A 148 -8.94 38.08 15.47
N ASP A 149 -8.90 37.96 14.14
CA ASP A 149 -8.99 39.05 13.18
C ASP A 149 -9.98 38.67 12.07
N TRP A 150 -10.97 39.53 11.81
CA TRP A 150 -12.03 39.29 10.82
C TRP A 150 -11.46 39.09 9.40
N ARG A 151 -10.33 39.72 9.06
CA ARG A 151 -9.66 39.54 7.77
C ARG A 151 -9.10 38.13 7.63
N ARG A 152 -8.62 37.57 8.73
CA ARG A 152 -8.15 36.17 8.78
C ARG A 152 -9.31 35.20 8.63
N GLY A 153 -10.44 35.50 9.26
CA GLY A 153 -11.70 34.78 9.06
C GLY A 153 -12.14 34.78 7.59
N GLY A 154 -12.03 35.92 6.89
CA GLY A 154 -12.34 36.02 5.46
C GLY A 154 -11.46 35.12 4.57
N ALA A 155 -10.14 35.13 4.78
CA ALA A 155 -9.22 34.26 4.02
C ALA A 155 -9.51 32.77 4.26
N THR A 156 -9.78 32.38 5.51
CA THR A 156 -10.18 31.02 5.85
C THR A 156 -11.51 30.65 5.22
N ALA A 157 -12.50 31.55 5.24
CA ALA A 157 -13.80 31.32 4.61
C ALA A 157 -13.65 31.08 3.10
N VAL A 158 -12.81 31.86 2.40
CA VAL A 158 -12.52 31.65 0.98
C VAL A 158 -11.91 30.26 0.74
N ALA A 159 -10.93 29.85 1.56
CA ALA A 159 -10.31 28.52 1.42
C ALA A 159 -11.31 27.38 1.66
N VAL A 160 -12.18 27.51 2.68
CA VAL A 160 -13.22 26.53 2.99
C VAL A 160 -14.28 26.47 1.88
N VAL A 161 -14.71 27.63 1.37
CA VAL A 161 -15.67 27.70 0.25
C VAL A 161 -15.07 27.11 -1.02
N ALA A 162 -13.80 27.41 -1.34
CA ALA A 162 -13.12 26.82 -2.48
C ALA A 162 -13.01 25.30 -2.37
N LEU A 163 -12.68 24.79 -1.17
CA LEU A 163 -12.64 23.35 -0.91
C LEU A 163 -14.04 22.73 -1.02
N GLY A 164 -15.07 23.38 -0.47
CA GLY A 164 -16.47 22.96 -0.58
C GLY A 164 -16.95 22.91 -2.04
N ALA A 165 -16.57 23.90 -2.85
CA ALA A 165 -16.87 23.92 -4.28
C ALA A 165 -16.18 22.77 -5.03
N ALA A 166 -14.93 22.46 -4.67
CA ALA A 166 -14.19 21.34 -5.26
C ALA A 166 -14.80 19.97 -4.88
N ILE A 167 -15.25 19.82 -3.62
CA ILE A 167 -16.00 18.64 -3.18
C ILE A 167 -17.31 18.51 -3.95
N HIS A 168 -18.08 19.60 -4.04
CA HIS A 168 -19.35 19.61 -4.77
C HIS A 168 -19.16 19.25 -6.25
N PHE A 169 -18.11 19.77 -6.89
CA PHE A 169 -17.76 19.42 -8.27
C PHE A 169 -17.59 17.90 -8.48
N GLY A 170 -16.94 17.22 -7.53
CA GLY A 170 -16.74 15.78 -7.62
C GLY A 170 -17.96 14.95 -7.25
N LEU A 171 -18.77 15.41 -6.29
CA LEU A 171 -20.04 14.79 -5.91
C LEU A 171 -21.10 14.88 -7.01
N ALA A 172 -21.06 15.94 -7.82
CA ALA A 172 -22.00 16.15 -8.93
C ALA A 172 -21.66 15.32 -10.19
N ARG A 173 -20.76 14.33 -10.09
CA ARG A 173 -20.26 13.54 -11.22
C ARG A 173 -20.25 12.06 -10.92
N ASP A 174 -20.75 11.30 -11.89
CA ASP A 174 -20.52 9.86 -11.96
C ASP A 174 -19.18 9.61 -12.67
N TRP A 175 -18.17 9.22 -11.89
CA TRP A 175 -16.81 8.97 -12.41
C TRP A 175 -16.69 7.70 -13.24
N THR A 176 -17.63 6.77 -13.06
CA THR A 176 -17.70 5.49 -13.74
C THR A 176 -19.15 5.15 -14.07
N GLN A 177 -19.34 4.30 -15.08
CA GLN A 177 -20.64 3.75 -15.43
C GLN A 177 -20.56 2.23 -15.44
N PRO A 178 -21.65 1.51 -15.11
CA PRO A 178 -21.67 0.05 -15.21
C PRO A 178 -21.32 -0.41 -16.63
N ALA A 179 -20.37 -1.33 -16.75
CA ALA A 179 -19.98 -1.91 -18.04
C ALA A 179 -20.93 -3.04 -18.49
N GLY A 180 -21.74 -3.57 -17.57
CA GLY A 180 -22.67 -4.66 -17.81
C GLY A 180 -23.40 -5.07 -16.53
N ALA A 181 -23.96 -6.27 -16.51
CA ALA A 181 -24.60 -6.83 -15.33
C ALA A 181 -23.60 -7.10 -14.19
N PRO A 182 -24.02 -7.02 -12.91
CA PRO A 182 -23.20 -7.43 -11.78
C PRO A 182 -22.75 -8.89 -11.91
N LEU A 183 -21.53 -9.17 -11.46
CA LEU A 183 -20.96 -10.52 -11.43
C LEU A 183 -21.16 -11.15 -10.04
N GLU A 184 -21.48 -12.44 -9.99
CA GLU A 184 -21.41 -13.25 -8.78
C GLU A 184 -19.95 -13.69 -8.54
N VAL A 185 -19.38 -13.30 -7.40
CA VAL A 185 -17.97 -13.53 -7.07
C VAL A 185 -17.83 -14.30 -5.76
N ALA A 186 -17.11 -15.42 -5.81
CA ALA A 186 -16.75 -16.21 -4.64
C ALA A 186 -15.28 -15.98 -4.24
N LEU A 187 -15.06 -15.45 -3.03
CA LEU A 187 -13.72 -15.28 -2.45
C LEU A 187 -13.42 -16.43 -1.49
N VAL A 188 -12.45 -17.28 -1.83
CA VAL A 188 -12.17 -18.51 -1.07
C VAL A 188 -11.05 -18.27 -0.06
N GLN A 189 -11.39 -18.22 1.23
CA GLN A 189 -10.42 -18.03 2.30
C GLN A 189 -10.02 -19.35 2.98
N GLY A 190 -8.81 -19.83 2.69
CA GLY A 190 -8.31 -21.08 3.26
C GLY A 190 -8.13 -21.07 4.78
N ASN A 191 -7.77 -19.91 5.36
CA ASN A 191 -7.51 -19.71 6.79
C ASN A 191 -6.51 -20.72 7.39
N PHE A 192 -5.34 -20.85 6.75
CA PHE A 192 -4.24 -21.68 7.26
C PHE A 192 -3.38 -20.90 8.24
N ASP A 193 -2.87 -21.58 9.27
CA ASP A 193 -1.82 -21.03 10.12
C ASP A 193 -0.55 -20.78 9.29
N GLN A 194 0.06 -19.61 9.42
CA GLN A 194 1.21 -19.20 8.64
C GLN A 194 2.44 -20.12 8.85
N ALA A 195 2.62 -20.67 10.06
CA ALA A 195 3.73 -21.58 10.39
C ALA A 195 3.54 -22.98 9.79
N GLU A 196 2.31 -23.35 9.47
CA GLU A 196 1.96 -24.63 8.86
C GLU A 196 1.84 -24.54 7.34
N LYS A 197 1.52 -23.35 6.80
CA LYS A 197 1.21 -23.11 5.38
C LYS A 197 2.28 -23.63 4.41
N TRP A 198 3.55 -23.41 4.74
CA TRP A 198 4.67 -23.73 3.85
C TRP A 198 5.29 -25.11 4.11
N ARG A 199 4.79 -25.86 5.10
CA ARG A 199 5.28 -27.19 5.41
C ARG A 199 4.96 -28.18 4.28
N PRO A 200 5.94 -28.92 3.75
CA PRO A 200 5.70 -29.86 2.65
C PRO A 200 4.59 -30.87 2.91
N GLU A 201 4.44 -31.32 4.16
CA GLU A 201 3.45 -32.32 4.58
C GLU A 201 2.01 -31.78 4.46
N ASN A 202 1.82 -30.46 4.52
CA ASN A 202 0.52 -29.80 4.46
C ASN A 202 0.08 -29.45 3.03
N ARG A 203 0.93 -29.68 2.01
CA ARG A 203 0.64 -29.30 0.61
C ARG A 203 -0.64 -29.96 0.09
N SER A 204 -0.76 -31.28 0.20
CA SER A 204 -1.93 -32.03 -0.28
C SER A 204 -3.22 -31.59 0.44
N LYS A 205 -3.16 -31.41 1.76
CA LYS A 205 -4.26 -30.90 2.58
C LYS A 205 -4.70 -29.50 2.12
N THR A 206 -3.74 -28.66 1.76
CA THR A 206 -4.01 -27.29 1.28
C THR A 206 -4.74 -27.30 -0.05
N LEU A 207 -4.25 -28.08 -1.02
CA LEU A 207 -4.88 -28.25 -2.33
C LEU A 207 -6.32 -28.78 -2.19
N SER A 208 -6.52 -29.87 -1.44
CA SER A 208 -7.84 -30.45 -1.24
C SER A 208 -8.81 -29.51 -0.52
N ARG A 209 -8.33 -28.69 0.41
CA ARG A 209 -9.18 -27.71 1.11
C ARG A 209 -9.66 -26.60 0.19
N TYR A 210 -8.79 -26.03 -0.66
CA TYR A 210 -9.23 -25.01 -1.62
C TYR A 210 -10.22 -25.59 -2.64
N ALA A 211 -9.97 -26.80 -3.14
CA ALA A 211 -10.92 -27.50 -4.01
C ALA A 211 -12.28 -27.69 -3.32
N ALA A 212 -12.30 -28.22 -2.08
CA ALA A 212 -13.53 -28.45 -1.33
C ALA A 212 -14.29 -27.16 -1.00
N LEU A 213 -13.60 -26.07 -0.66
CA LEU A 213 -14.23 -24.77 -0.40
C LEU A 213 -14.77 -24.10 -1.67
N SER A 214 -14.23 -24.45 -2.84
CA SER A 214 -14.69 -23.90 -4.12
C SER A 214 -15.86 -24.68 -4.72
N GLU A 215 -16.05 -25.94 -4.31
CA GLU A 215 -17.03 -26.86 -4.91
C GLU A 215 -18.47 -26.30 -4.96
N PRO A 216 -19.00 -25.59 -3.93
CA PRO A 216 -20.35 -25.04 -4.00
C PRO A 216 -20.53 -23.86 -4.97
N PHE A 217 -19.43 -23.31 -5.50
CA PHE A 217 -19.42 -22.02 -6.19
C PHE A 217 -19.03 -22.10 -7.68
N TRP A 218 -18.96 -23.30 -8.26
CA TRP A 218 -18.74 -23.51 -9.71
C TRP A 218 -19.96 -23.12 -10.58
N GLN A 219 -20.79 -22.20 -10.11
CA GLN A 219 -21.84 -21.54 -10.90
C GLN A 219 -21.75 -20.02 -10.77
N ALA A 220 -20.79 -19.52 -10.00
CA ALA A 220 -20.47 -18.10 -9.94
C ALA A 220 -19.72 -17.68 -11.22
N ASP A 221 -19.74 -16.40 -11.53
CA ASP A 221 -18.98 -15.86 -12.67
C ASP A 221 -17.46 -15.89 -12.40
N LEU A 222 -17.06 -15.71 -11.13
CA LEU A 222 -15.65 -15.65 -10.73
C LEU A 222 -15.41 -16.29 -9.36
N ILE A 223 -14.41 -17.17 -9.28
CA ILE A 223 -13.81 -17.65 -8.05
C ILE A 223 -12.41 -17.04 -7.89
N VAL A 224 -12.09 -16.53 -6.70
CA VAL A 224 -10.76 -15.97 -6.39
C VAL A 224 -10.15 -16.68 -5.19
N TRP A 225 -8.94 -17.21 -5.37
CA TRP A 225 -8.09 -17.71 -4.28
C TRP A 225 -7.02 -16.67 -3.94
N PRO A 226 -6.69 -16.48 -2.66
CA PRO A 226 -5.81 -15.41 -2.18
C PRO A 226 -4.36 -15.58 -2.64
N GLU A 227 -3.53 -14.58 -2.33
CA GLU A 227 -2.08 -14.63 -2.53
C GLU A 227 -1.49 -15.90 -1.90
N THR A 228 -0.62 -16.58 -2.66
CA THR A 228 0.05 -17.83 -2.25
C THR A 228 -0.93 -18.86 -1.67
N ALA A 229 -2.15 -18.97 -2.22
CA ALA A 229 -3.10 -20.02 -1.88
C ALA A 229 -2.49 -21.41 -2.04
N LEU A 230 -1.65 -21.59 -3.08
CA LEU A 230 -0.88 -22.82 -3.28
C LEU A 230 0.54 -22.62 -2.75
N PRO A 231 0.97 -23.35 -1.70
CA PRO A 231 2.28 -23.20 -1.07
C PRO A 231 3.38 -23.97 -1.84
N GLN A 232 3.29 -23.96 -3.17
CA GLN A 232 4.26 -24.54 -4.09
C GLN A 232 4.13 -23.88 -5.47
N PRO A 233 5.18 -23.91 -6.30
CA PRO A 233 5.09 -23.40 -7.66
C PRO A 233 3.96 -24.05 -8.44
N TYR A 234 3.21 -23.24 -9.18
CA TYR A 234 2.08 -23.70 -10.00
C TYR A 234 2.50 -24.74 -11.04
N ASP A 235 3.68 -24.55 -11.65
CA ASP A 235 4.34 -25.48 -12.57
C ASP A 235 4.77 -26.81 -11.93
N SER A 236 4.80 -26.86 -10.59
CA SER A 236 5.21 -28.02 -9.79
C SER A 236 4.02 -28.69 -9.07
N LEU A 237 2.78 -28.39 -9.49
CA LEU A 237 1.58 -29.03 -8.93
C LEU A 237 1.53 -30.53 -9.24
N PRO A 238 0.86 -31.36 -8.39
CA PRO A 238 0.68 -32.77 -8.67
C PRO A 238 0.04 -32.99 -10.05
N ALA A 239 0.47 -34.05 -10.75
CA ALA A 239 0.01 -34.33 -12.10
C ALA A 239 -1.53 -34.29 -12.23
N GLY A 240 -2.00 -33.57 -13.25
CA GLY A 240 -3.41 -33.38 -13.55
C GLY A 240 -4.19 -32.48 -12.58
N TYR A 241 -3.59 -31.91 -11.54
CA TYR A 241 -4.31 -31.02 -10.62
C TYR A 241 -4.73 -29.72 -11.33
N ALA A 242 -3.79 -29.04 -11.99
CA ALA A 242 -4.08 -27.84 -12.77
C ALA A 242 -5.07 -28.13 -13.91
N ASP A 243 -4.89 -29.25 -14.62
CA ASP A 243 -5.77 -29.66 -15.71
C ASP A 243 -7.21 -29.91 -15.23
N ARG A 244 -7.38 -30.50 -14.04
CA ARG A 244 -8.72 -30.68 -13.44
C ARG A 244 -9.38 -29.35 -13.11
N LEU A 245 -8.63 -28.37 -12.60
CA LEU A 245 -9.18 -27.02 -12.35
C LEU A 245 -9.53 -26.32 -13.66
N ALA A 246 -8.64 -26.36 -14.66
CA ALA A 246 -8.91 -25.78 -15.98
C ALA A 246 -10.13 -26.44 -16.65
N LYS A 247 -10.27 -27.76 -16.53
CA LYS A 247 -11.44 -28.49 -17.01
C LYS A 247 -12.72 -28.01 -16.30
N ARG A 248 -12.69 -27.84 -14.98
CA ARG A 248 -13.84 -27.31 -14.22
C ARG A 248 -14.23 -25.90 -14.65
N VAL A 249 -13.25 -25.00 -14.78
CA VAL A 249 -13.42 -23.64 -15.32
C VAL A 249 -14.16 -23.68 -16.65
N HIS A 250 -13.72 -24.53 -17.57
CA HIS A 250 -14.35 -24.65 -18.89
C HIS A 250 -15.75 -25.29 -18.86
N GLU A 251 -15.95 -26.35 -18.06
CA GLU A 251 -17.25 -27.04 -17.95
C GLU A 251 -18.36 -26.19 -17.33
N THR A 252 -17.98 -25.20 -16.52
CA THR A 252 -18.92 -24.39 -15.74
C THR A 252 -19.00 -22.94 -16.15
N ASP A 253 -18.17 -22.52 -17.12
CA ASP A 253 -18.03 -21.13 -17.56
C ASP A 253 -17.67 -20.16 -16.40
N THR A 254 -17.07 -20.68 -15.32
CA THR A 254 -16.63 -19.92 -14.15
C THR A 254 -15.17 -19.53 -14.29
N ALA A 255 -14.85 -18.23 -14.24
CA ALA A 255 -13.46 -17.79 -14.18
C ALA A 255 -12.81 -18.14 -12.83
N LEU A 256 -11.55 -18.58 -12.82
CA LEU A 256 -10.79 -18.82 -11.59
C LEU A 256 -9.47 -18.06 -11.61
N ILE A 257 -9.29 -17.13 -10.65
CA ILE A 257 -8.00 -16.50 -10.37
C ILE A 257 -7.43 -17.06 -9.08
N LEU A 258 -6.18 -17.51 -9.09
CA LEU A 258 -5.50 -17.95 -7.88
C LEU A 258 -4.10 -17.36 -7.71
N GLY A 259 -3.70 -17.18 -6.46
CA GLY A 259 -2.34 -16.80 -6.10
C GLY A 259 -1.43 -18.01 -5.89
N ALA A 260 -0.31 -18.08 -6.59
CA ALA A 260 0.72 -19.10 -6.39
C ALA A 260 2.10 -18.60 -6.84
N PRO A 261 3.20 -19.13 -6.28
CA PRO A 261 4.51 -18.98 -6.90
C PRO A 261 4.51 -19.57 -8.32
N THR A 262 5.29 -19.00 -9.23
CA THR A 262 5.53 -19.57 -10.57
C THR A 262 7.01 -19.53 -10.90
N ARG A 263 7.52 -20.55 -11.59
CA ARG A 263 8.89 -20.56 -12.13
C ARG A 263 8.92 -20.22 -13.60
N ARG A 264 9.83 -19.32 -13.98
CA ARG A 264 10.11 -18.99 -15.38
C ARG A 264 11.59 -18.69 -15.55
N ASP A 265 12.26 -19.38 -16.48
CA ASP A 265 13.69 -19.23 -16.75
C ASP A 265 14.57 -19.35 -15.50
N GLY A 266 14.26 -20.30 -14.61
CA GLY A 266 14.96 -20.49 -13.34
C GLY A 266 14.66 -19.44 -12.26
N ARG A 267 13.79 -18.46 -12.54
CA ARG A 267 13.40 -17.39 -11.61
C ARG A 267 12.04 -17.66 -10.99
N MET A 268 11.91 -17.37 -9.70
CA MET A 268 10.66 -17.47 -8.95
C MET A 268 9.89 -16.14 -8.99
N PHE A 269 8.58 -16.18 -9.19
CA PHE A 269 7.69 -15.02 -9.15
C PHE A 269 6.52 -15.28 -8.21
N ASN A 270 6.04 -14.24 -7.52
CA ASN A 270 4.77 -14.27 -6.80
C ASN A 270 3.66 -13.84 -7.77
N SER A 271 2.72 -14.72 -8.07
CA SER A 271 1.85 -14.57 -9.25
C SER A 271 0.37 -14.74 -8.92
N ALA A 272 -0.45 -13.99 -9.65
CA ALA A 272 -1.87 -14.24 -9.81
C ALA A 272 -2.11 -14.86 -11.19
N ILE A 273 -2.77 -16.00 -11.25
CA ILE A 273 -2.89 -16.85 -12.43
C ILE A 273 -4.37 -16.96 -12.79
N ALA A 274 -4.73 -16.68 -14.04
CA ALA A 274 -6.03 -17.05 -14.59
C ALA A 274 -5.98 -18.51 -15.03
N VAL A 275 -6.70 -19.38 -14.33
CA VAL A 275 -6.64 -20.83 -14.59
C VAL A 275 -7.37 -21.16 -15.89
N GLY A 276 -6.76 -22.02 -16.71
CA GLY A 276 -7.26 -22.35 -18.05
C GLY A 276 -6.81 -21.37 -19.14
N GLU A 277 -6.15 -20.28 -18.76
CA GLU A 277 -5.66 -19.24 -19.66
C GLU A 277 -4.12 -19.19 -19.65
N ASP A 278 -3.50 -18.79 -20.75
CA ASP A 278 -2.03 -18.57 -20.84
C ASP A 278 -1.66 -17.15 -20.36
N THR A 279 -2.24 -16.70 -19.25
CA THR A 279 -2.03 -15.35 -18.71
C THR A 279 -1.87 -15.35 -17.20
N ALA A 280 -0.78 -14.74 -16.73
CA ALA A 280 -0.51 -14.50 -15.31
C ALA A 280 0.03 -13.08 -15.08
N TYR A 281 -0.30 -12.51 -13.93
CA TYR A 281 0.28 -11.28 -13.41
C TYR A 281 1.35 -11.64 -12.39
N HIS A 282 2.55 -11.08 -12.56
CA HIS A 282 3.66 -11.24 -11.63
C HIS A 282 3.82 -9.97 -10.79
N LYS A 283 3.89 -10.13 -9.46
CA LYS A 283 4.07 -9.04 -8.51
C LYS A 283 5.30 -8.21 -8.87
N ARG A 284 5.10 -6.90 -9.00
CA ARG A 284 6.09 -5.93 -9.44
C ARG A 284 6.76 -5.25 -8.25
N HIS A 285 5.98 -4.87 -7.24
CA HIS A 285 6.50 -4.27 -6.03
C HIS A 285 6.66 -5.32 -4.93
N LEU A 286 7.90 -5.77 -4.74
CA LEU A 286 8.25 -6.75 -3.72
C LEU A 286 8.46 -6.11 -2.36
N VAL A 287 8.14 -6.83 -1.30
CA VAL A 287 8.35 -6.43 0.09
C VAL A 287 9.83 -6.60 0.46
N PRO A 288 10.55 -5.53 0.83
CA PRO A 288 11.91 -5.62 1.34
C PRO A 288 12.00 -6.52 2.58
N PHE A 289 13.02 -7.36 2.65
CA PHE A 289 13.27 -8.36 3.71
C PHE A 289 12.22 -9.48 3.83
N GLY A 290 11.07 -9.37 3.16
CA GLY A 290 10.06 -10.44 3.11
C GLY A 290 10.10 -11.27 1.83
N GLU A 291 10.36 -10.64 0.69
CA GLU A 291 10.38 -11.28 -0.64
C GLU A 291 11.74 -11.19 -1.33
N TYR A 292 12.59 -10.25 -0.90
CA TYR A 292 13.98 -10.12 -1.32
C TYR A 292 14.82 -9.40 -0.27
N VAL A 293 16.14 -9.54 -0.29
CA VAL A 293 17.05 -8.80 0.61
C VAL A 293 17.68 -7.59 -0.12
N PRO A 294 17.34 -6.34 0.25
CA PRO A 294 18.02 -5.16 -0.29
C PRO A 294 19.52 -5.17 0.01
N LEU A 295 20.34 -4.68 -0.93
CA LEU A 295 21.79 -4.50 -0.74
C LEU A 295 22.56 -5.79 -0.38
N ARG A 296 22.00 -6.97 -0.70
CA ARG A 296 22.67 -8.27 -0.48
C ARG A 296 24.07 -8.33 -1.09
N GLY A 297 24.28 -7.68 -2.24
CA GLY A 297 25.61 -7.59 -2.88
C GLY A 297 26.66 -6.78 -2.10
N LEU A 298 26.24 -5.87 -1.20
CA LEU A 298 27.16 -5.05 -0.39
C LEU A 298 27.43 -5.65 1.00
N PHE A 299 26.40 -6.21 1.63
CA PHE A 299 26.48 -6.66 3.03
C PHE A 299 26.44 -8.19 3.19
N GLY A 300 26.24 -8.93 2.10
CA GLY A 300 26.24 -10.39 2.09
C GLY A 300 25.30 -10.98 3.16
N ASN A 301 25.77 -12.04 3.80
CA ASN A 301 25.00 -12.82 4.77
C ASN A 301 24.78 -12.10 6.11
N LEU A 302 25.37 -10.93 6.33
CA LEU A 302 25.13 -10.14 7.55
C LEU A 302 23.66 -9.74 7.69
N LEU A 303 22.96 -9.57 6.56
CA LEU A 303 21.54 -9.23 6.52
C LEU A 303 20.62 -10.44 6.71
N ASP A 304 21.14 -11.68 6.65
CA ASP A 304 20.34 -12.90 6.85
C ASP A 304 19.84 -13.01 8.30
N VAL A 305 20.50 -12.32 9.24
CA VAL A 305 20.07 -12.17 10.65
C VAL A 305 18.72 -11.45 10.77
N LEU A 306 18.32 -10.66 9.77
CA LEU A 306 17.03 -9.98 9.77
C LEU A 306 15.89 -10.84 9.20
N GLY A 307 16.16 -12.11 8.84
CA GLY A 307 15.19 -13.04 8.27
C GLY A 307 15.19 -13.04 6.75
N ALA A 308 16.31 -13.39 6.12
CA ALA A 308 16.34 -13.57 4.67
C ALA A 308 15.29 -14.62 4.22
N PRO A 309 14.51 -14.34 3.17
CA PRO A 309 13.51 -15.28 2.68
C PRO A 309 14.16 -16.58 2.18
N GLU A 310 13.47 -17.71 2.34
CA GLU A 310 13.94 -19.01 1.82
C GLU A 310 14.05 -19.03 0.29
N SER A 311 13.39 -18.09 -0.41
CA SER A 311 13.55 -17.87 -1.84
C SER A 311 13.41 -16.39 -2.20
N ASP A 312 14.41 -15.84 -2.91
CA ASP A 312 14.33 -14.49 -3.48
C ASP A 312 13.34 -14.49 -4.66
N PHE A 313 12.23 -13.78 -4.53
CA PHE A 313 11.30 -13.55 -5.64
C PHE A 313 11.87 -12.54 -6.62
N THR A 314 11.55 -12.72 -7.90
CA THR A 314 11.85 -11.77 -8.96
C THR A 314 10.68 -10.82 -9.17
N SER A 315 10.98 -9.54 -9.38
CA SER A 315 9.98 -8.53 -9.70
C SER A 315 9.43 -8.74 -11.13
N GLY A 316 8.12 -8.67 -11.27
CA GLY A 316 7.43 -8.62 -12.56
C GLY A 316 7.72 -7.33 -13.33
N SER A 317 7.84 -7.43 -14.65
CA SER A 317 8.18 -6.29 -15.53
C SER A 317 6.98 -5.64 -16.22
N LYS A 318 5.82 -6.32 -16.27
CA LYS A 318 4.64 -5.88 -17.03
C LYS A 318 3.41 -5.73 -16.14
N SER A 319 2.58 -4.72 -16.44
CA SER A 319 1.21 -4.65 -15.92
C SER A 319 0.32 -5.49 -16.82
N THR A 320 0.13 -6.75 -16.44
CA THR A 320 -0.74 -7.69 -17.14
C THR A 320 -2.15 -7.58 -16.58
N LEU A 321 -3.13 -7.29 -17.44
CA LEU A 321 -4.55 -7.45 -17.09
C LEU A 321 -4.95 -8.91 -17.25
N LEU A 322 -5.67 -9.47 -16.28
CA LEU A 322 -6.17 -10.84 -16.35
C LEU A 322 -7.58 -10.86 -16.96
N PRO A 323 -7.94 -11.90 -17.73
CA PRO A 323 -9.33 -12.15 -18.09
C PRO A 323 -10.15 -12.50 -16.84
N VAL A 324 -11.32 -11.87 -16.69
CA VAL A 324 -12.24 -12.03 -15.55
C VAL A 324 -13.67 -12.03 -16.05
N ALA A 325 -14.28 -13.21 -16.22
CA ALA A 325 -15.68 -13.36 -16.63
C ALA A 325 -16.10 -12.44 -17.80
N GLY A 326 -15.31 -12.44 -18.89
CA GLY A 326 -15.54 -11.59 -20.07
C GLY A 326 -14.98 -10.16 -19.99
N TYR A 327 -14.43 -9.74 -18.85
CA TYR A 327 -13.78 -8.44 -18.64
C TYR A 327 -12.27 -8.56 -18.48
N ARG A 328 -11.59 -7.42 -18.33
CA ARG A 328 -10.16 -7.35 -18.02
C ARG A 328 -9.95 -6.75 -16.63
N GLY A 329 -9.44 -7.55 -15.70
CA GLY A 329 -9.17 -7.16 -14.32
C GLY A 329 -7.73 -6.64 -14.13
N GLY A 330 -7.60 -5.48 -13.48
CA GLY A 330 -6.31 -5.01 -12.95
C GLY A 330 -5.99 -5.73 -11.65
N ILE A 331 -4.76 -6.26 -11.53
CA ILE A 331 -4.33 -7.02 -10.35
C ILE A 331 -3.28 -6.23 -9.57
N ALA A 332 -3.42 -6.22 -8.25
CA ALA A 332 -2.41 -5.78 -7.29
C ALA A 332 -2.27 -6.86 -6.22
N ILE A 333 -1.05 -7.39 -6.03
CA ILE A 333 -0.79 -8.42 -5.04
C ILE A 333 -0.32 -7.76 -3.73
N CYS A 334 -1.07 -7.98 -2.65
CA CYS A 334 -0.69 -7.58 -1.29
C CYS A 334 -0.43 -6.06 -1.18
N CYS A 335 0.76 -5.65 -0.75
CA CYS A 335 1.15 -4.26 -0.55
C CYS A 335 1.16 -3.41 -1.83
N GLU A 336 1.02 -4.00 -3.02
CA GLU A 336 0.87 -3.22 -4.26
C GLU A 336 -0.35 -2.29 -4.23
N ILE A 337 -1.40 -2.64 -3.48
CA ILE A 337 -2.63 -1.84 -3.40
C ILE A 337 -2.40 -0.45 -2.79
N ILE A 338 -1.34 -0.28 -1.97
CA ILE A 338 -0.98 1.00 -1.35
C ILE A 338 0.12 1.74 -2.13
N THR A 339 0.63 1.16 -3.21
CA THR A 339 1.64 1.82 -4.06
C THR A 339 0.98 2.77 -5.05
N CYS A 340 0.67 3.98 -4.60
CA CYS A 340 0.19 5.03 -5.49
C CYS A 340 1.36 5.78 -6.16
N CYS A 341 1.20 6.09 -7.44
CA CYS A 341 2.05 6.98 -8.24
C CYS A 341 3.54 6.59 -8.32
N GLY A 342 3.90 5.92 -9.41
CA GLY A 342 5.20 6.08 -10.05
C GLY A 342 6.40 5.50 -9.30
N ARG A 343 6.62 4.19 -9.43
CA ARG A 343 8.00 3.77 -9.72
C ARG A 343 8.25 4.06 -11.20
N PRO A 344 9.26 4.88 -11.56
CA PRO A 344 9.99 4.57 -12.78
C PRO A 344 10.47 3.13 -12.59
N ILE A 345 10.02 2.22 -13.46
CA ILE A 345 10.55 0.87 -13.51
C ILE A 345 12.06 1.06 -13.72
N PRO A 346 12.93 0.58 -12.80
CA PRO A 346 14.35 0.55 -13.12
C PRO A 346 14.49 -0.35 -14.34
N VAL A 347 14.88 0.25 -15.47
CA VAL A 347 15.23 -0.43 -16.71
C VAL A 347 16.46 -1.29 -16.47
#